data_AF-A0A026VSG1-F1
#
_entry.id   AF-A0A026VSG1-F1
#
_cell.length_a   1.000
_cell.length_b   1.000
_cell.length_c   1.000
_cell.angle_alpha   90.00
_cell.angle_beta   90.00
_cell.angle_gamma   90.00
#
_symmetry.space_group_name_H-M   'P 1'
#
loop_
_entity.id
_entity.type
_entity.pdbx_description
1 polymer ?
#
loop_
_entity_poly.entity_id
_entity_poly.type
_entity_poly.pdbx_seq_one_letter_code
_entity_poly.pdbx_strand_id
1 'polypeptide(L)'
;MRKIWIFYCAMPHICCASRCFNTPQQGYALVRFPKEDRYRKIWSDALGENVSSKRSLENLRLCEVHFEPSDLLIVGSRKEVKKNAIPSRFCIAFLR
;
A
#
# COMPACT_ATOMS: atom_id res chain seq x y z
N MET A 1 -4.37 6.85 36.89
CA MET A 1 -4.66 7.26 35.50
C MET A 1 -3.34 7.38 34.75
N ARG A 2 -2.96 6.36 33.98
CA ARG A 2 -1.66 6.34 33.30
C ARG A 2 -1.80 7.05 31.96
N LYS A 3 -1.21 8.24 31.87
CA LYS A 3 -0.97 8.99 30.63
C LYS A 3 -0.07 8.14 29.75
N ILE A 4 -0.65 7.49 28.74
CA ILE A 4 0.10 6.76 27.72
C ILE A 4 0.44 7.78 26.64
N TRP A 5 1.74 7.98 26.47
CA TRP A 5 2.36 8.84 25.47
C TRP A 5 2.06 8.29 24.08
N ILE A 6 1.00 8.78 23.44
CA ILE A 6 0.80 8.53 22.00
C ILE A 6 1.69 9.53 21.27
N PHE A 7 2.95 9.16 21.09
CA PHE A 7 3.74 9.70 20.01
C PHE A 7 3.01 9.36 18.71
N TYR A 8 2.21 10.29 18.20
CA TYR A 8 1.71 10.25 16.84
C TYR A 8 2.90 10.47 15.88
N CYS A 9 3.76 9.47 15.75
CA CYS A 9 4.54 9.30 14.54
C CYS A 9 3.52 9.02 13.44
N ALA A 10 3.13 10.05 12.68
CA ALA A 10 2.13 9.97 11.63
C ALA A 10 2.51 8.88 10.61
N MET A 11 1.92 7.70 10.78
CA MET A 11 1.96 6.62 9.80
C MET A 11 1.46 7.19 8.47
N PRO A 12 2.17 7.01 7.34
CA PRO A 12 1.74 7.62 6.08
C PRO A 12 0.34 7.13 5.71
N HIS A 13 -0.59 8.08 5.65
CA HIS A 13 -2.00 7.91 5.27
C HIS A 13 -2.22 8.05 3.76
N ILE A 14 -1.18 7.79 2.96
CA ILE A 14 -1.18 8.00 1.50
C ILE A 14 -0.59 6.79 0.78
N CYS A 15 -1.08 6.53 -0.43
CA CYS A 15 -0.50 5.52 -1.32
C CYS A 15 0.98 5.82 -1.60
N CYS A 16 1.82 4.78 -1.58
CA CYS A 16 3.25 4.91 -1.87
C CYS A 16 3.59 4.75 -3.36
N ALA A 17 2.60 4.45 -4.21
CA ALA A 17 2.81 4.33 -5.65
C ALA A 17 3.18 5.69 -6.25
N SER A 18 4.10 5.66 -7.23
CA SER A 18 4.53 6.86 -7.94
C SER A 18 3.32 7.57 -8.56
N ARG A 19 3.23 8.89 -8.34
CA ARG A 19 2.14 9.76 -8.83
C ARG A 19 0.73 9.37 -8.35
N CYS A 20 0.62 8.56 -7.29
CA CYS A 20 -0.66 8.28 -6.64
C CYS A 20 -0.77 9.10 -5.35
N PHE A 21 -1.85 9.87 -5.22
CA PHE A 21 -2.12 10.70 -4.04
C PHE A 21 -3.37 10.25 -3.27
N ASN A 22 -3.82 9.03 -3.52
CA ASN A 22 -5.02 8.48 -2.89
C ASN A 22 -4.84 8.31 -1.38
N THR A 23 -5.87 8.71 -0.64
CA THR A 23 -5.92 8.67 0.82
C THR A 23 -7.22 8.02 1.33
N PRO A 24 -7.25 7.51 2.57
CA PRO A 24 -8.47 6.98 3.18
C PRO A 24 -9.59 8.02 3.31
N GLN A 25 -9.25 9.29 3.48
CA GLN A 25 -10.21 10.41 3.56
C GLN A 25 -11.03 10.57 2.28
N GLN A 26 -10.50 10.11 1.14
CA GLN A 26 -11.18 10.09 -0.16
C GLN A 26 -11.95 8.78 -0.41
N GLY A 27 -11.97 7.84 0.56
CA GLY A 27 -12.69 6.56 0.43
C GLY A 27 -11.87 5.41 -0.16
N TYR A 28 -10.55 5.60 -0.33
CA TYR A 28 -9.65 4.54 -0.79
C TYR A 28 -9.16 3.67 0.37
N ALA A 29 -9.20 2.36 0.18
CA ALA A 29 -8.60 1.40 1.09
C ALA A 29 -7.08 1.31 0.87
N LEU A 30 -6.32 1.66 1.92
CA LEU A 30 -4.87 1.51 1.94
C LEU A 30 -4.48 0.17 2.57
N VAL A 31 -3.82 -0.69 1.80
CA VAL A 31 -3.33 -1.98 2.24
C VAL A 31 -1.84 -1.94 2.57
N ARG A 32 -1.46 -2.69 3.61
CA ARG A 32 -0.07 -2.86 4.03
C ARG A 32 0.66 -3.79 3.07
N PHE A 33 1.97 -3.62 2.98
CA PHE A 33 2.81 -4.61 2.32
C PHE A 33 2.64 -5.99 2.99
N PRO A 34 2.67 -7.07 2.19
CA PRO A 34 2.66 -8.42 2.70
C PRO A 34 3.82 -8.66 3.68
N LYS A 35 3.55 -9.44 4.73
CA LYS A 35 4.60 -9.91 5.65
C LYS A 35 5.52 -10.93 5.00
N GLU A 36 4.98 -11.72 4.08
CA GLU A 36 5.70 -12.78 3.40
C GLU A 36 6.69 -12.21 2.38
N ASP A 37 7.96 -12.55 2.54
CA ASP A 37 9.09 -11.97 1.81
C ASP A 37 8.95 -12.07 0.29
N ARG A 38 8.41 -13.20 -0.19
CA ARG A 38 8.16 -13.43 -1.61
C ARG A 38 7.25 -12.35 -2.20
N TYR A 39 6.09 -12.12 -1.59
CA TYR A 39 5.13 -11.12 -2.08
C TYR A 39 5.61 -9.69 -1.79
N ARG A 40 6.31 -9.48 -0.67
CA ARG A 40 6.94 -8.20 -0.36
C ARG A 40 7.92 -7.78 -1.47
N LYS A 41 8.77 -8.70 -1.93
CA LYS A 41 9.68 -8.47 -3.05
C LYS A 41 8.93 -8.17 -4.35
N ILE A 42 7.91 -8.96 -4.69
CA ILE A 42 7.08 -8.73 -5.88
C ILE A 42 6.45 -7.33 -5.87
N TRP A 43 5.90 -6.89 -4.73
CA TRP A 43 5.31 -5.56 -4.60
C TRP A 43 6.35 -4.44 -4.75
N SER A 44 7.54 -4.61 -4.16
CA SER A 44 8.63 -3.65 -4.31
C SER A 44 9.10 -3.55 -5.77
N ASP A 45 9.25 -4.68 -6.44
CA ASP A 45 9.66 -4.74 -7.85
C ASP A 45 8.62 -4.04 -8.76
N ALA A 46 7.33 -4.24 -8.48
CA ALA A 46 6.23 -3.60 -9.24
C ALA A 46 6.16 -2.07 -9.06
N LEU A 47 6.62 -1.57 -7.91
CA LEU A 47 6.67 -0.14 -7.59
C LEU A 47 7.90 0.58 -8.15
N GLY A 48 8.92 -0.18 -8.54
CA GLY A 48 10.19 0.32 -9.05
C GLY A 48 11.21 0.71 -7.98
N GLU A 49 12.41 1.08 -8.45
CA GLU A 49 13.64 1.23 -7.67
C GLU A 49 13.54 2.24 -6.50
N ASN A 50 12.69 3.25 -6.64
CA ASN A 50 12.48 4.31 -5.63
C ASN A 50 11.80 3.84 -4.33
N VAL A 51 11.19 2.65 -4.31
CA VAL A 51 10.52 2.10 -3.12
C VAL A 51 11.41 1.10 -2.38
N SER A 52 12.22 0.33 -3.10
CA SER A 52 13.15 -0.66 -2.52
C SER A 52 14.20 -0.05 -1.59
N SER A 53 14.52 1.24 -1.76
CA SER A 53 15.48 1.98 -0.92
C SER A 53 14.89 2.54 0.38
N LYS A 54 13.56 2.47 0.59
CA LYS A 54 12.92 3.02 1.79
C LYS A 54 13.15 2.10 3.00
N ARG A 55 13.83 2.63 4.03
CA ARG A 55 14.22 1.93 5.27
C ARG A 55 13.09 1.25 6.07
N SER A 56 11.82 1.44 5.72
CA SER A 56 10.68 0.85 6.44
C SER A 56 9.51 0.50 5.50
N LEU A 57 9.63 -0.60 4.74
CA LEU A 57 8.51 -1.15 3.93
C LEU A 57 7.24 -1.41 4.76
N GLU A 58 7.40 -1.72 6.05
CA GLU A 58 6.31 -1.91 7.02
C GLU A 58 5.37 -0.70 7.18
N ASN A 59 5.85 0.50 6.87
CA ASN A 59 5.08 1.73 6.96
C ASN A 59 4.43 2.09 5.62
N LEU A 60 4.86 1.48 4.51
CA LEU A 60 4.31 1.76 3.19
C LEU A 60 2.93 1.13 2.99
N ARG A 61 2.13 1.77 2.14
CA ARG A 61 0.77 1.35 1.81
C ARG A 61 0.49 1.52 0.32
N LEU A 62 -0.26 0.60 -0.26
CA LEU A 62 -0.82 0.72 -1.61
C LEU A 62 -2.34 0.89 -1.52
N CYS A 63 -2.93 1.73 -2.36
CA CYS A 63 -4.39 1.80 -2.45
C CYS A 63 -4.96 0.67 -3.34
N GLU A 64 -6.24 0.38 -3.19
CA GLU A 64 -6.90 -0.76 -3.85
C GLU A 64 -6.90 -0.67 -5.38
N VAL A 65 -6.76 0.54 -5.94
CA VAL A 65 -6.81 0.75 -7.40
C VAL A 65 -5.63 0.12 -8.15
N HIS A 66 -4.55 -0.20 -7.44
CA HIS A 66 -3.37 -0.84 -8.01
C HIS A 66 -3.51 -2.36 -8.16
N PHE A 67 -4.59 -2.94 -7.65
CA PHE A 67 -4.89 -4.37 -7.74
C PHE A 67 -6.00 -4.61 -8.77
N GLU A 68 -6.08 -5.85 -9.25
CA GLU A 68 -7.20 -6.28 -10.07
C GLU A 68 -8.50 -6.28 -9.24
N PRO A 69 -9.65 -5.88 -9.81
CA PRO A 69 -10.93 -5.92 -9.10
C PRO A 69 -11.26 -7.32 -8.54
N SER A 70 -10.82 -8.38 -9.23
CA SER A 70 -10.98 -9.77 -8.78
C SER A 70 -10.18 -10.12 -7.52
N ASP A 71 -9.18 -9.30 -7.15
CA ASP A 71 -8.37 -9.47 -5.94
C ASP A 71 -8.88 -8.66 -4.76
N LEU A 72 -9.92 -7.85 -4.96
CA LEU A 72 -10.57 -7.08 -3.92
C LEU A 72 -11.68 -7.89 -3.25
N LEU A 73 -11.74 -7.79 -1.94
CA LEU A 73 -12.76 -8.41 -1.10
C LEU A 73 -13.51 -7.33 -0.34
N ILE A 74 -14.83 -7.51 -0.18
CA ILE A 74 -15.63 -6.69 0.73
C ILE A 74 -15.97 -7.55 1.94
N VAL A 75 -15.38 -7.23 3.08
CA VAL A 75 -15.57 -7.94 4.35
C VAL A 75 -16.31 -7.00 5.30
N GLY A 76 -17.64 -7.14 5.36
CA GLY A 76 -18.52 -6.19 6.04
C GLY A 76 -18.47 -4.83 5.34
N SER A 77 -18.07 -3.78 6.05
CA SER A 77 -17.91 -2.42 5.51
C SER A 77 -16.48 -2.10 5.04
N ARG A 78 -15.55 -3.06 5.13
CA ARG A 78 -14.13 -2.86 4.79
C ARG A 78 -13.80 -3.49 3.45
N LYS A 79 -12.99 -2.78 2.65
CA LYS A 79 -12.34 -3.35 1.46
C LYS A 79 -10.99 -3.94 1.89
N GLU A 80 -10.74 -5.17 1.47
CA GLU A 80 -9.49 -5.89 1.69
C GLU A 80 -8.92 -6.38 0.36
N VAL A 81 -7.63 -6.72 0.36
CA VAL A 81 -6.93 -7.30 -0.79
C VAL A 81 -6.56 -8.73 -0.43
N LYS A 82 -6.78 -9.68 -1.36
CA LYS A 82 -6.41 -11.09 -1.16
C LYS A 82 -4.93 -11.23 -0.77
N LYS A 83 -4.62 -12.22 0.07
CA LYS A 83 -3.26 -12.45 0.60
C LYS A 83 -2.19 -12.61 -0.50
N ASN A 84 -2.56 -13.19 -1.63
CA ASN A 84 -1.68 -13.48 -2.77
C ASN A 84 -1.83 -12.48 -3.93
N ALA A 85 -2.58 -11.39 -3.74
CA ALA A 85 -2.76 -10.39 -4.78
C ALA A 85 -1.42 -9.69 -5.10
N ILE A 86 -1.22 -9.43 -6.38
CA ILE A 86 -0.04 -8.75 -6.90
C ILE A 86 -0.53 -7.43 -7.52
N PRO A 87 0.04 -6.28 -7.15
CA PRO A 87 -0.33 -5.03 -7.78
C PRO A 87 0.17 -5.02 -9.22
N SER A 88 -0.71 -4.72 -10.16
CA SER A 88 -0.47 -4.75 -11.61
C SER A 88 -0.75 -3.42 -12.29
N ARG A 89 -1.57 -2.55 -11.67
CA ARG A 89 -2.12 -1.36 -12.29
C ARG A 89 -1.39 -0.10 -11.85
N PHE A 90 -0.30 0.21 -12.55
CA PHE A 90 0.47 1.43 -12.34
C PHE A 90 0.39 2.35 -13.56
N CYS A 91 0.28 3.66 -13.33
CA CYS A 91 0.50 4.63 -14.39
C CYS A 91 2.01 4.67 -14.69
N ILE A 92 2.44 3.85 -15.64
CA ILE A 92 3.82 3.84 -16.10
C ILE A 92 4.02 5.11 -16.93
N ALA A 93 4.63 6.13 -16.34
CA ALA A 93 5.29 7.14 -17.15
C ALA A 93 6.50 6.44 -17.80
N PHE A 94 6.39 6.09 -19.08
CA PHE A 94 7.54 5.69 -19.87
C PHE A 94 8.51 6.88 -19.92
N LEU A 95 9.46 6.92 -19.01
CA LEU A 95 10.66 7.73 -19.18
C LEU A 95 11.52 6.97 -20.21
N ARG A 96 11.47 7.46 -21.45
CA ARG A 96 12.60 7.33 -22.38
C ARG A 96 13.68 8.31 -21.97
#